data_AF-A0A927NW93-F1
#
_entry.id   AF-A0A927NW93-F1
#
_cell.length_a   1.000
_cell.length_b   1.000
_cell.length_c   1.000
_cell.angle_alpha   90.00
_cell.angle_beta   90.00
_cell.angle_gamma   90.00
#
_symmetry.space_group_name_H-M   'P 1'
#
loop_
_entity.id
_entity.type
_entity.pdbx_description
1 polymer ?
#
loop_
_entity_poly.entity_id
_entity_poly.type
_entity_poly.pdbx_seq_one_letter_code
_entity_poly.pdbx_strand_id
1 'polypeptide(L)'
;MKISAIICAGGKGVRAGFEKNKLLAPLPDFSANGKTVLWKTISTFNYPLIDEIIVATAKCDYDQVVEICKDFPTAKVVLGGASRAETVKNALQTVSGEIVLIHDGARPFVSQESIENCIHSVQENGSGICAVPVTDTIAVVEDNLIVDVPNRKTLYRLQTPQGFYLKDIEYAYARASKPLSEYTDDSSVFAESFDCVTICQGSEKNVKLTFADDFSSPKKVGFGVDTHAFGKEQNYITLCGVQIPSESGLIAHSDGDVAVHALMDALLSAVGLRDIGYYFPDTDEKYKGADSISLLNEVMGKIEEKGYAVGNVSIAIQAEKPRLAKYIPQMKSKLSSVLKIKEESVGITAGTNEKLGYVGEGKGITVYANVLLK
;
A
#
# COMPACT_ATOMS: atom_id res chain seq x y z
N MET A 1 -33.99 0.17 16.31
CA MET A 1 -33.77 1.47 15.66
C MET A 1 -33.05 1.20 14.36
N LYS A 2 -33.46 1.85 13.27
CA LYS A 2 -32.77 1.71 11.98
C LYS A 2 -31.48 2.54 12.00
N ILE A 3 -30.37 1.99 11.49
CA ILE A 3 -29.06 2.63 11.49
C ILE A 3 -28.57 2.78 10.04
N SER A 4 -28.24 4.01 9.66
CA SER A 4 -27.65 4.31 8.36
C SER A 4 -26.19 4.75 8.51
N ALA A 5 -25.36 4.45 7.52
CA ALA A 5 -24.00 4.97 7.41
C ALA A 5 -23.88 5.91 6.21
N ILE A 6 -23.24 7.07 6.39
CA ILE A 6 -22.81 7.95 5.31
C ILE A 6 -21.30 7.76 5.12
N ILE A 7 -20.88 7.35 3.92
CA ILE A 7 -19.47 7.26 3.54
C ILE A 7 -19.12 8.44 2.63
N CYS A 8 -18.31 9.36 3.14
CA CYS A 8 -17.85 10.53 2.41
C CYS A 8 -16.77 10.13 1.39
N ALA A 9 -17.10 10.16 0.10
CA ALA A 9 -16.24 9.73 -1.00
C ALA A 9 -15.87 10.85 -2.01
N GLY A 10 -16.28 12.10 -1.78
CA GLY A 10 -16.04 13.22 -2.72
C GLY A 10 -14.65 13.90 -2.64
N GLY A 11 -13.70 13.38 -1.87
CA GLY A 11 -12.41 14.01 -1.65
C GLY A 11 -11.46 13.91 -2.86
N LYS A 12 -10.78 15.02 -3.21
CA LYS A 12 -9.73 15.01 -4.24
C LYS A 12 -8.41 14.44 -3.69
N GLY A 13 -7.71 13.62 -4.48
CA GLY A 13 -6.47 12.92 -4.11
C GLY A 13 -5.18 13.77 -4.07
N VAL A 14 -5.30 15.10 -4.17
CA VAL A 14 -4.18 16.03 -4.46
C VAL A 14 -2.97 15.86 -3.53
N ARG A 15 -3.20 15.71 -2.22
CA ARG A 15 -2.11 15.54 -1.22
C ARG A 15 -1.39 14.21 -1.30
N ALA A 16 -1.99 13.20 -1.90
CA ALA A 16 -1.38 11.90 -2.14
C ALA A 16 -0.78 11.80 -3.56
N GLY A 17 -0.74 12.90 -4.32
CA GLY A 17 -0.15 12.94 -5.65
C GLY A 17 -0.99 12.27 -6.74
N PHE A 18 -2.22 11.84 -6.45
CA PHE A 18 -3.11 11.27 -7.46
C PHE A 18 -3.74 12.37 -8.32
N GLU A 19 -3.73 12.18 -9.64
CA GLU A 19 -4.52 12.99 -10.59
C GLU A 19 -6.03 12.74 -10.43
N LYS A 20 -6.39 11.58 -9.87
CA LYS A 20 -7.77 11.13 -9.63
C LYS A 20 -8.08 10.99 -8.13
N ASN A 21 -9.31 10.63 -7.82
CA ASN A 21 -9.74 10.37 -6.45
C ASN A 21 -8.97 9.16 -5.87
N LYS A 22 -8.19 9.39 -4.81
CA LYS A 22 -7.40 8.37 -4.12
C LYS A 22 -8.22 7.21 -3.57
N LEU A 23 -9.53 7.42 -3.36
CA LEU A 23 -10.44 6.37 -2.88
C LEU A 23 -10.68 5.28 -3.93
N LEU A 24 -10.42 5.58 -5.20
CA LEU A 24 -10.53 4.67 -6.33
C LEU A 24 -9.20 3.95 -6.61
N ALA A 25 -8.13 4.31 -5.90
CA ALA A 25 -6.86 3.61 -6.00
C ALA A 25 -6.96 2.20 -5.38
N PRO A 26 -6.26 1.21 -5.96
CA PRO A 26 -6.16 -0.12 -5.35
C PRO A 26 -5.45 -0.03 -4.01
N LEU A 27 -5.90 -0.81 -3.04
CA LEU A 27 -5.22 -0.93 -1.75
C LEU A 27 -4.11 -2.00 -1.87
N PRO A 28 -2.85 -1.72 -1.50
CA PRO A 28 -1.70 -2.60 -1.76
C PRO A 28 -1.87 -4.06 -1.33
N ASP A 29 -2.46 -4.30 -0.15
CA ASP A 29 -2.69 -5.63 0.41
C ASP A 29 -3.85 -6.40 -0.24
N PHE A 30 -4.69 -5.71 -1.02
CA PHE A 30 -5.90 -6.26 -1.64
C PHE A 30 -5.90 -6.11 -3.18
N SER A 31 -4.78 -5.62 -3.73
CA SER A 31 -4.54 -5.36 -5.15
C SER A 31 -4.71 -6.62 -6.01
N ALA A 32 -4.43 -7.80 -5.45
CA ALA A 32 -4.61 -9.09 -6.12
C ALA A 32 -6.07 -9.35 -6.61
N ASN A 33 -7.06 -8.61 -6.11
CA ASN A 33 -8.47 -8.69 -6.55
C ASN A 33 -9.02 -7.37 -7.12
N GLY A 34 -8.18 -6.35 -7.36
CA GLY A 34 -8.63 -5.06 -7.90
C GLY A 34 -9.52 -4.22 -6.96
N LYS A 35 -9.51 -4.50 -5.65
CA LYS A 35 -10.38 -3.83 -4.67
C LYS A 35 -9.78 -2.49 -4.23
N THR A 36 -10.60 -1.45 -4.26
CA THR A 36 -10.20 -0.06 -3.98
C THR A 36 -10.29 0.27 -2.48
N VAL A 37 -9.69 1.40 -2.09
CA VAL A 37 -9.84 1.96 -0.73
C VAL A 37 -11.31 2.14 -0.35
N LEU A 38 -12.12 2.67 -1.27
CA LEU A 38 -13.56 2.85 -1.06
C LEU A 38 -14.27 1.52 -0.87
N TRP A 39 -13.99 0.53 -1.72
CA TRP A 39 -14.55 -0.81 -1.61
C TRP A 39 -14.28 -1.39 -0.21
N LYS A 40 -13.03 -1.28 0.27
CA LYS A 40 -12.66 -1.79 1.60
C LYS A 40 -13.44 -1.10 2.71
N THR A 41 -13.60 0.22 2.64
CA THR A 41 -14.39 0.97 3.61
C THR A 41 -15.85 0.50 3.62
N ILE A 42 -16.51 0.46 2.45
CA ILE A 42 -17.91 0.03 2.34
C ILE A 42 -18.08 -1.41 2.84
N SER A 43 -17.14 -2.31 2.52
CA SER A 43 -17.20 -3.71 2.94
C SER A 43 -17.24 -3.89 4.45
N THR A 44 -16.59 -3.00 5.22
CA THR A 44 -16.64 -3.07 6.69
C THR A 44 -17.98 -2.57 7.24
N PHE A 45 -18.61 -1.59 6.57
CA PHE A 45 -19.93 -1.09 6.94
C PHE A 45 -21.08 -1.97 6.41
N ASN A 46 -20.82 -2.85 5.45
CA ASN A 46 -21.77 -3.89 5.03
C ASN A 46 -21.85 -4.98 6.10
N TYR A 47 -22.49 -4.62 7.21
CA TYR A 47 -22.50 -5.32 8.48
C TYR A 47 -23.95 -5.41 8.98
N PRO A 48 -24.39 -6.51 9.64
CA PRO A 48 -25.80 -6.69 9.99
C PRO A 48 -26.44 -5.61 10.87
N LEU A 49 -25.65 -4.80 11.59
CA LEU A 49 -26.17 -3.66 12.36
C LEU A 49 -26.42 -2.39 11.52
N ILE A 50 -25.96 -2.35 10.27
CA ILE A 50 -26.11 -1.20 9.37
C ILE A 50 -27.17 -1.56 8.31
N ASP A 51 -28.32 -0.89 8.36
CA ASP A 51 -29.44 -1.16 7.49
C ASP A 51 -29.30 -0.51 6.10
N GLU A 52 -28.51 0.56 6.01
CA GLU A 52 -28.38 1.38 4.81
C GLU A 52 -27.01 2.07 4.75
N ILE A 53 -26.40 2.09 3.56
CA ILE A 53 -25.12 2.77 3.32
C ILE A 53 -25.33 3.82 2.23
N ILE A 54 -24.94 5.06 2.50
CA ILE A 54 -25.04 6.21 1.59
C ILE A 54 -23.64 6.63 1.23
N VAL A 55 -23.23 6.39 -0.01
CA VAL A 55 -21.91 6.76 -0.51
C VAL A 55 -22.03 8.08 -1.26
N ALA A 56 -21.53 9.16 -0.65
CA ALA A 56 -21.65 10.51 -1.17
C ALA A 56 -20.38 10.92 -1.92
N THR A 57 -20.47 11.15 -3.23
CA THR A 57 -19.29 11.34 -4.10
C THR A 57 -19.42 12.52 -5.07
N ALA A 58 -18.30 12.95 -5.63
CA ALA A 58 -18.27 14.00 -6.64
C ALA A 58 -18.86 13.52 -7.97
N LYS A 59 -19.46 14.42 -8.74
CA LYS A 59 -20.09 14.09 -10.03
C LYS A 59 -19.14 13.39 -11.01
N CYS A 60 -17.85 13.74 -11.01
CA CYS A 60 -16.85 13.13 -11.89
C CYS A 60 -16.53 11.67 -11.55
N ASP A 61 -16.76 11.25 -10.30
CA ASP A 61 -16.45 9.91 -9.81
C ASP A 61 -17.70 9.03 -9.70
N TYR A 62 -18.89 9.58 -9.96
CA TYR A 62 -20.19 8.97 -9.69
C TYR A 62 -20.31 7.56 -10.30
N ASP A 63 -20.05 7.42 -11.60
CA ASP A 63 -20.21 6.14 -12.30
C ASP A 63 -19.27 5.06 -11.76
N GLN A 64 -18.02 5.42 -11.44
CA GLN A 64 -17.05 4.48 -10.87
C GLN A 64 -17.43 4.06 -9.44
N VAL A 65 -17.97 4.99 -8.65
CA VAL A 65 -18.46 4.68 -7.30
C VAL A 65 -19.72 3.80 -7.36
N VAL A 66 -20.63 4.03 -8.33
CA VAL A 66 -21.78 3.16 -8.58
C VAL A 66 -21.32 1.74 -8.90
N GLU A 67 -20.29 1.58 -9.74
CA GLU A 67 -19.74 0.26 -10.05
C GLU A 67 -19.24 -0.47 -8.80
N ILE A 68 -18.48 0.22 -7.94
CA ILE A 68 -18.00 -0.33 -6.66
C ILE A 68 -19.17 -0.73 -5.74
N CYS A 69 -20.25 0.07 -5.71
CA CYS A 69 -21.38 -0.18 -4.82
C CYS A 69 -22.26 -1.37 -5.25
N LYS A 70 -22.13 -1.90 -6.47
CA LYS A 70 -22.89 -3.08 -6.93
C LYS A 70 -22.64 -4.32 -6.08
N ASP A 71 -21.47 -4.41 -5.46
CA ASP A 71 -21.12 -5.50 -4.54
C ASP A 71 -21.90 -5.45 -3.20
N PHE A 72 -22.60 -4.34 -2.93
CA PHE A 72 -23.20 -4.05 -1.63
C PHE A 72 -24.68 -3.65 -1.80
N PRO A 73 -25.64 -4.59 -1.64
CA PRO A 73 -27.07 -4.33 -1.91
C PRO A 73 -27.71 -3.22 -1.08
N THR A 74 -27.16 -2.91 0.09
CA THR A 74 -27.63 -1.85 1.00
C THR A 74 -27.02 -0.49 0.69
N ALA A 75 -26.09 -0.41 -0.27
CA ALA A 75 -25.41 0.81 -0.64
C ALA A 75 -26.15 1.57 -1.75
N LYS A 76 -26.29 2.88 -1.56
CA LYS A 76 -26.78 3.83 -2.56
C LYS A 76 -25.81 4.98 -2.74
N VAL A 77 -25.66 5.44 -3.98
CA VAL A 77 -24.75 6.54 -4.31
C VAL A 77 -25.54 7.84 -4.43
N VAL A 78 -25.02 8.90 -3.84
CA VAL A 78 -25.58 10.25 -3.92
C VAL A 78 -24.50 11.25 -4.30
N LEU A 79 -24.92 12.41 -4.82
CA LEU A 79 -24.00 13.50 -5.13
C LEU A 79 -23.61 14.26 -3.86
N GLY A 80 -22.31 14.43 -3.66
CA GLY A 80 -21.75 15.27 -2.62
C GLY A 80 -21.81 16.77 -2.97
N GLY A 81 -21.18 17.57 -2.11
CA GLY A 81 -21.07 19.03 -2.25
C GLY A 81 -19.64 19.48 -2.59
N ALA A 82 -19.38 20.78 -2.53
CA ALA A 82 -18.06 21.36 -2.75
C ALA A 82 -17.11 21.17 -1.54
N SER A 83 -17.68 21.02 -0.33
CA SER A 83 -16.94 20.71 0.89
C SER A 83 -17.32 19.35 1.50
N ARG A 84 -16.56 18.89 2.51
CA ARG A 84 -16.91 17.68 3.30
C ARG A 84 -18.26 17.87 3.99
N ALA A 85 -18.48 18.98 4.67
CA ALA A 85 -19.73 19.23 5.40
C ALA A 85 -20.93 19.39 4.45
N GLU A 86 -20.77 20.02 3.28
CA GLU A 86 -21.84 20.06 2.27
C GLU A 86 -22.16 18.66 1.72
N THR A 87 -21.15 17.81 1.55
CA THR A 87 -21.34 16.41 1.14
C THR A 87 -22.18 15.65 2.16
N VAL A 88 -21.89 15.81 3.44
CA VAL A 88 -22.69 15.21 4.53
C VAL A 88 -24.09 15.78 4.54
N LYS A 89 -24.26 17.11 4.48
CA LYS A 89 -25.57 17.76 4.46
C LYS A 89 -26.47 17.26 3.32
N ASN A 90 -25.92 17.09 2.11
CA ASN A 90 -26.66 16.54 0.98
C ASN A 90 -27.03 15.05 1.22
N ALA A 91 -26.12 14.27 1.79
CA ALA A 91 -26.35 12.86 2.07
C ALA A 91 -27.43 12.63 3.15
N LEU A 92 -27.46 13.48 4.20
CA LEU A 92 -28.44 13.43 5.29
C LEU A 92 -29.88 13.45 4.79
N GLN A 93 -30.17 14.23 3.72
CA GLN A 93 -31.50 14.31 3.11
C GLN A 93 -32.03 12.98 2.56
N THR A 94 -31.15 11.99 2.39
CA THR A 94 -31.51 10.67 1.86
C THR A 94 -31.49 9.59 2.94
N VAL A 95 -31.07 9.90 4.16
CA VAL A 95 -30.98 8.94 5.26
C VAL A 95 -32.37 8.51 5.69
N SER A 96 -32.55 7.22 5.92
CA SER A 96 -33.80 6.66 6.46
C SER A 96 -33.67 6.10 7.89
N GLY A 97 -32.44 5.98 8.40
CA GLY A 97 -32.15 5.53 9.77
C GLY A 97 -32.46 6.58 10.83
N GLU A 98 -32.79 6.12 12.04
CA GLU A 98 -32.92 6.98 13.22
C GLU A 98 -31.56 7.42 13.76
N ILE A 99 -30.56 6.54 13.63
CA ILE A 99 -29.15 6.81 13.92
C ILE A 99 -28.39 6.88 12.60
N VAL A 100 -27.50 7.86 12.48
CA VAL A 100 -26.60 8.00 11.34
C VAL A 100 -25.14 8.00 11.79
N LEU A 101 -24.32 7.18 11.14
CA LEU A 101 -22.87 7.16 11.30
C LEU A 101 -22.21 7.83 10.10
N ILE A 102 -21.48 8.91 10.31
CA ILE A 102 -20.76 9.63 9.26
C ILE A 102 -19.30 9.19 9.26
N HIS A 103 -18.81 8.70 8.13
CA HIS A 103 -17.49 8.12 8.00
C HIS A 103 -16.71 8.63 6.78
N ASP A 104 -15.42 8.90 6.97
CA ASP A 104 -14.52 9.25 5.87
C ASP A 104 -14.21 8.01 5.03
N GLY A 105 -14.51 8.02 3.73
CA GLY A 105 -14.14 6.93 2.81
C GLY A 105 -12.64 6.63 2.74
N ALA A 106 -11.81 7.55 3.24
CA ALA A 106 -10.35 7.42 3.30
C ALA A 106 -9.85 6.64 4.54
N ARG A 107 -10.74 6.06 5.35
CA ARG A 107 -10.39 5.25 6.53
C ARG A 107 -10.81 3.78 6.35
N PRO A 108 -10.16 3.03 5.44
CA PRO A 108 -10.55 1.65 5.11
C PRO A 108 -10.32 0.64 6.24
N PHE A 109 -9.61 1.03 7.30
CA PHE A 109 -9.19 0.16 8.40
C PHE A 109 -10.00 0.33 9.68
N VAL A 110 -11.15 0.98 9.61
CA VAL A 110 -12.16 0.95 10.67
C VAL A 110 -12.50 -0.51 11.04
N SER A 111 -12.75 -0.78 12.32
CA SER A 111 -13.19 -2.10 12.79
C SER A 111 -14.69 -2.12 13.10
N GLN A 112 -15.29 -3.32 13.08
CA GLN A 112 -16.68 -3.52 13.54
C GLN A 112 -16.86 -3.08 15.00
N GLU A 113 -15.88 -3.34 15.85
CA GLU A 113 -15.86 -2.87 17.24
C GLU A 113 -15.95 -1.33 17.35
N SER A 114 -15.22 -0.58 16.50
CA SER A 114 -15.32 0.88 16.48
C SER A 114 -16.71 1.36 16.04
N ILE A 115 -17.34 0.65 15.09
CA ILE A 115 -18.70 0.93 14.63
C ILE A 115 -19.70 0.68 15.77
N GLU A 116 -19.61 -0.45 16.45
CA GLU A 116 -20.47 -0.81 17.58
C GLU A 116 -20.33 0.15 18.76
N ASN A 117 -19.09 0.51 19.14
CA ASN A 117 -18.82 1.50 20.18
C ASN A 117 -19.47 2.85 19.85
N CYS A 118 -19.43 3.26 18.58
CA CYS A 118 -20.05 4.47 18.11
C CYS A 118 -21.58 4.41 18.23
N ILE A 119 -22.20 3.29 17.84
CA ILE A 119 -23.65 3.08 17.94
C ILE A 119 -24.10 3.10 19.41
N HIS A 120 -23.42 2.34 20.28
CA HIS A 120 -23.75 2.31 21.71
C HIS A 120 -23.63 3.69 22.35
N SER A 121 -22.58 4.45 22.00
CA SER A 121 -22.39 5.81 22.53
C SER A 121 -23.54 6.74 22.12
N VAL A 122 -24.05 6.65 20.89
CA VAL A 122 -25.25 7.40 20.46
C VAL A 122 -26.49 7.00 21.25
N GLN A 123 -26.71 5.70 21.44
CA GLN A 123 -27.88 5.20 22.17
C GLN A 123 -27.89 5.66 23.62
N GLU A 124 -26.72 5.70 24.27
CA GLU A 124 -26.59 6.10 25.67
C GLU A 124 -26.54 7.63 25.85
N ASN A 125 -25.87 8.36 24.95
CA ASN A 125 -25.46 9.75 25.17
C ASN A 125 -25.92 10.73 24.08
N GLY A 126 -26.57 10.26 23.02
CA GLY A 126 -27.04 11.08 21.89
C GLY A 126 -26.01 11.36 20.79
N SER A 127 -24.71 11.15 21.06
CA SER A 127 -23.64 11.23 20.08
C SER A 127 -22.52 10.23 20.38
N GLY A 128 -21.69 9.93 19.39
CA GLY A 128 -20.54 9.05 19.58
C GLY A 128 -19.43 9.36 18.58
N ILE A 129 -18.32 9.93 19.03
CA ILE A 129 -17.20 10.31 18.17
C ILE A 129 -16.04 9.36 18.44
N CYS A 130 -15.71 8.48 17.47
CA CYS A 130 -14.53 7.63 17.63
C CYS A 130 -13.29 8.50 17.84
N ALA A 131 -12.53 8.24 18.90
CA ALA A 131 -11.33 8.99 19.20
C ALA A 131 -10.25 8.12 19.84
N VAL A 132 -8.99 8.54 19.71
CA VAL A 132 -7.83 7.92 20.37
C VAL A 132 -7.02 8.98 21.11
N PRO A 133 -6.45 8.68 22.29
CA PRO A 133 -5.63 9.64 23.02
C PRO A 133 -4.40 10.02 22.19
N VAL A 134 -3.93 11.26 22.37
CA VAL A 134 -2.66 11.67 21.78
C VAL A 134 -1.50 11.06 22.56
N THR A 135 -0.52 10.49 21.86
CA THR A 135 0.71 9.92 22.45
C THR A 135 1.87 10.90 22.44
N ASP A 136 1.98 11.73 21.42
CA ASP A 136 3.06 12.71 21.28
C ASP A 136 2.76 14.02 22.02
N THR A 137 3.79 14.80 22.31
CA THR A 137 3.60 16.14 22.85
C THR A 137 3.06 17.06 21.75
N ILE A 138 1.96 17.75 22.01
CA ILE A 138 1.36 18.72 21.08
C ILE A 138 1.71 20.11 21.55
N ALA A 139 2.20 20.93 20.63
CA ALA A 139 2.45 22.34 20.84
C ALA A 139 1.47 23.16 19.98
N VAL A 140 0.96 24.25 20.55
CA VAL A 140 0.35 25.34 19.78
C VAL A 140 1.49 26.24 19.31
N VAL A 141 1.50 26.56 18.02
CA VAL A 141 2.60 27.31 17.38
C VAL A 141 2.04 28.54 16.66
N GLU A 142 2.64 29.70 16.93
CA GLU A 142 2.42 30.96 16.22
C GLU A 142 3.77 31.49 15.75
N ASP A 143 3.89 31.89 14.47
CA ASP A 143 5.14 32.42 13.88
C ASP A 143 6.40 31.55 14.16
N ASN A 144 6.25 30.22 14.11
CA ASN A 144 7.28 29.21 14.44
C ASN A 144 7.77 29.20 15.90
N LEU A 145 7.06 29.87 16.82
CA LEU A 145 7.31 29.84 18.25
C LEU A 145 6.26 28.96 18.94
N ILE A 146 6.70 28.11 19.86
CA ILE A 146 5.79 27.35 20.73
C ILE A 146 5.18 28.33 21.72
N VAL A 147 3.87 28.55 21.62
CA VAL A 147 3.12 29.47 22.51
C VAL A 147 2.40 28.75 23.64
N ASP A 148 2.06 27.47 23.45
CA ASP A 148 1.45 26.64 24.48
C ASP A 148 1.76 25.15 24.25
N VAL A 149 1.72 24.36 25.32
CA VAL A 149 1.83 22.89 25.30
C VAL A 149 0.71 22.33 26.18
N PRO A 150 -0.48 22.06 25.59
CA PRO A 150 -1.62 21.63 26.37
C PRO A 150 -1.39 20.27 27.05
N ASN A 151 -2.12 20.01 28.13
CA ASN A 151 -2.02 18.74 28.85
C ASN A 151 -2.47 17.56 27.95
N ARG A 152 -1.51 16.76 27.49
CA ARG A 152 -1.75 15.61 26.60
C ARG A 152 -2.84 14.65 27.10
N LYS A 153 -3.06 14.52 28.41
CA LYS A 153 -4.10 13.64 28.98
C LYS A 153 -5.53 14.04 28.58
N THR A 154 -5.75 15.29 28.19
CA THR A 154 -7.05 15.79 27.74
C THR A 154 -7.13 15.92 26.22
N LEU A 155 -6.08 15.53 25.49
CA LEU A 155 -6.03 15.65 24.03
C LEU A 155 -6.31 14.32 23.36
N TYR A 156 -7.24 14.34 22.41
CA TYR A 156 -7.65 13.19 21.62
C TYR A 156 -7.62 13.53 20.14
N ARG A 157 -7.23 12.56 19.31
CA ARG A 157 -7.37 12.63 17.86
C ARG A 157 -8.73 12.06 17.50
N LEU A 158 -9.61 12.94 17.02
CA LEU A 158 -10.90 12.53 16.53
C LEU A 158 -10.74 11.73 15.23
N GLN A 159 -11.53 10.68 15.13
CA GLN A 159 -11.64 9.78 14.00
C GLN A 159 -13.08 9.77 13.51
N THR A 160 -13.33 8.92 12.51
CA THR A 160 -14.68 8.54 12.10
C THR A 160 -14.80 7.01 12.23
N PRO A 161 -15.98 6.42 12.46
CA PRO A 161 -17.31 7.03 12.38
C PRO A 161 -17.59 8.06 13.48
N GLN A 162 -18.44 9.02 13.14
CA GLN A 162 -19.08 9.96 14.06
C GLN A 162 -20.59 9.70 14.00
N GLY A 163 -21.17 9.28 15.11
CA GLY A 163 -22.56 8.85 15.21
C GLY A 163 -23.43 9.88 15.89
N PHE A 164 -24.67 10.01 15.42
CA PHE A 164 -25.68 10.92 15.97
C PHE A 164 -27.09 10.37 15.74
N TYR A 165 -28.07 10.84 16.51
CA TYR A 165 -29.47 10.76 16.08
C TYR A 165 -29.68 11.65 14.85
N LEU A 166 -30.38 11.14 13.83
CA LEU A 166 -30.57 11.82 12.54
C LEU A 166 -31.16 13.23 12.73
N LYS A 167 -32.24 13.33 13.51
CA LYS A 167 -32.95 14.60 13.74
C LYS A 167 -32.06 15.67 14.35
N ASP A 168 -31.16 15.26 15.23
CA ASP A 168 -30.30 16.18 15.98
C ASP A 168 -29.17 16.69 15.09
N ILE A 169 -28.53 15.81 14.30
CA ILE A 169 -27.48 16.24 13.37
C ILE A 169 -28.05 17.06 12.21
N GLU A 170 -29.25 16.75 11.70
CA GLU A 170 -29.94 17.59 10.71
C GLU A 170 -30.24 18.99 11.27
N TYR A 171 -30.72 19.05 12.52
CA TYR A 171 -30.97 20.32 13.21
C TYR A 171 -29.68 21.15 13.33
N ALA A 172 -28.56 20.53 13.71
CA ALA A 172 -27.27 21.20 13.80
C ALA A 172 -26.80 21.73 12.43
N TYR A 173 -26.88 20.93 11.37
CA TYR A 173 -26.52 21.34 10.01
C TYR A 173 -27.42 22.44 9.44
N ALA A 174 -28.68 22.52 9.88
CA ALA A 174 -29.59 23.60 9.49
C ALA A 174 -29.28 24.94 10.19
N ARG A 175 -28.58 24.89 11.33
CA ARG A 175 -28.28 26.06 12.18
C ARG A 175 -26.80 26.42 12.24
N ALA A 176 -25.95 25.72 11.51
CA ALA A 176 -24.53 26.02 11.38
C ALA A 176 -24.31 27.52 11.12
N SER A 177 -23.57 28.17 12.01
CA SER A 177 -23.37 29.62 12.01
C SER A 177 -22.29 30.08 11.04
N LYS A 178 -21.39 29.17 10.64
CA LYS A 178 -20.27 29.43 9.74
C LYS A 178 -20.51 28.82 8.35
N PRO A 179 -19.81 29.29 7.31
CA PRO A 179 -19.78 28.59 6.04
C PRO A 179 -19.41 27.12 6.20
N LEU A 180 -20.15 26.21 5.55
CA LEU A 180 -19.91 24.77 5.65
C LEU A 180 -18.50 24.34 5.19
N SER A 181 -17.79 25.18 4.45
CA SER A 181 -16.39 24.95 4.08
C SER A 181 -15.41 25.03 5.26
N GLU A 182 -15.80 25.65 6.38
CA GLU A 182 -14.92 25.87 7.54
C GLU A 182 -14.96 24.74 8.57
N TYR A 183 -16.00 23.89 8.54
CA TYR A 183 -16.06 22.74 9.43
C TYR A 183 -15.19 21.59 8.92
N THR A 184 -14.33 21.09 9.78
CA THR A 184 -13.40 19.99 9.46
C THR A 184 -13.99 18.61 9.75
N ASP A 185 -14.99 18.54 10.63
CA ASP A 185 -15.67 17.32 11.06
C ASP A 185 -17.13 17.58 11.47
N ASP A 186 -17.90 16.54 11.77
CA ASP A 186 -19.33 16.66 12.08
C ASP A 186 -19.59 16.99 13.56
N SER A 187 -18.66 16.59 14.44
CA SER A 187 -18.75 16.88 15.87
C SER A 187 -18.71 18.38 16.15
N SER A 188 -17.91 19.16 15.40
CA SER A 188 -17.88 20.62 15.51
C SER A 188 -19.15 21.31 15.02
N VAL A 189 -19.83 20.76 13.99
CA VAL A 189 -21.16 21.26 13.57
C VAL A 189 -22.19 20.98 14.66
N PHE A 190 -22.19 19.75 15.21
CA PHE A 190 -23.11 19.33 16.24
C PHE A 190 -22.97 20.15 17.53
N ALA A 191 -21.74 20.45 17.94
CA ALA A 191 -21.42 21.22 19.14
C ALA A 191 -21.95 22.68 19.12
N GLU A 192 -22.34 23.23 17.97
CA GLU A 192 -22.96 24.57 17.92
C GLU A 192 -24.41 24.57 18.42
N SER A 193 -25.08 23.41 18.40
CA SER A 193 -26.48 23.27 18.78
C SER A 193 -26.70 22.44 20.03
N PHE A 194 -25.70 21.70 20.48
CA PHE A 194 -25.78 20.78 21.61
C PHE A 194 -24.55 20.90 22.51
N ASP A 195 -24.78 20.97 23.82
CA ASP A 195 -23.72 21.17 24.83
C ASP A 195 -22.87 19.91 25.09
N CYS A 196 -23.40 18.73 24.75
CA CYS A 196 -22.77 17.45 25.03
C CYS A 196 -22.41 16.72 23.74
N VAL A 197 -21.12 16.62 23.46
CA VAL A 197 -20.56 15.77 22.39
C VAL A 197 -19.67 14.72 23.03
N THR A 198 -20.04 13.45 22.90
CA THR A 198 -19.37 12.34 23.58
C THR A 198 -18.43 11.59 22.65
N ILE A 199 -17.23 11.30 23.14
CA ILE A 199 -16.27 10.44 22.45
C ILE A 199 -16.52 8.97 22.81
N CYS A 200 -16.20 8.07 21.88
CA CYS A 200 -16.19 6.63 22.10
C CYS A 200 -14.84 6.05 21.66
N GLN A 201 -14.53 4.83 22.12
CA GLN A 201 -13.24 4.21 21.86
C GLN A 201 -13.03 3.96 20.35
N GLY A 202 -12.05 4.65 19.77
CA GLY A 202 -11.54 4.42 18.42
C GLY A 202 -10.35 3.46 18.40
N SER A 203 -9.60 3.46 17.29
CA SER A 203 -8.45 2.57 17.10
C SER A 203 -7.30 3.26 16.38
N GLU A 204 -6.07 3.06 16.86
CA GLU A 204 -4.85 3.49 16.17
C GLU A 204 -4.74 2.93 14.75
N LYS A 205 -5.34 1.76 14.50
CA LYS A 205 -5.38 1.13 13.17
C LYS A 205 -6.29 1.86 12.18
N ASN A 206 -7.24 2.66 12.67
CA ASN A 206 -8.21 3.39 11.86
C ASN A 206 -7.61 4.65 11.22
N VAL A 207 -6.50 4.46 10.51
CA VAL A 207 -5.71 5.53 9.89
C VAL A 207 -6.46 6.10 8.69
N LYS A 208 -6.39 7.42 8.53
CA LYS A 208 -6.91 8.12 7.35
C LYS A 208 -5.82 8.23 6.30
N LEU A 209 -5.98 7.51 5.19
CA LEU A 209 -5.07 7.57 4.06
C LEU A 209 -5.11 8.99 3.47
N THR A 210 -4.01 9.73 3.58
CA THR A 210 -3.92 11.17 3.27
C THR A 210 -2.77 11.49 2.31
N PHE A 211 -1.61 10.88 2.52
CA PHE A 211 -0.38 11.10 1.77
C PHE A 211 -0.02 9.88 0.92
N ALA A 212 0.92 10.02 -0.01
CA ALA A 212 1.33 8.94 -0.91
C ALA A 212 1.88 7.72 -0.14
N ASP A 213 2.64 7.97 0.94
CA ASP A 213 3.24 6.93 1.78
C ASP A 213 2.18 6.04 2.47
N ASP A 214 0.96 6.54 2.69
CA ASP A 214 -0.14 5.75 3.25
C ASP A 214 -0.60 4.62 2.31
N PHE A 215 -0.18 4.65 1.04
CA PHE A 215 -0.49 3.66 0.01
C PHE A 215 0.72 2.78 -0.35
N SER A 216 1.81 2.80 0.42
CA SER A 216 2.95 1.92 0.15
C SER A 216 2.60 0.45 0.48
N SER A 217 3.01 -0.48 -0.38
CA SER A 217 2.86 -1.92 -0.11
C SER A 217 3.69 -2.32 1.10
N PRO A 218 3.27 -3.34 1.88
CA PRO A 218 4.12 -3.89 2.93
C PRO A 218 5.41 -4.39 2.29
N LYS A 219 6.54 -4.05 2.92
CA LYS A 219 7.82 -4.48 2.38
C LYS A 219 7.91 -6.00 2.38
N LYS A 220 8.34 -6.58 1.26
CA LYS A 220 8.55 -8.04 1.14
C LYS A 220 10.01 -8.35 0.91
N VAL A 221 10.47 -9.46 1.47
CA VAL A 221 11.83 -9.95 1.26
C VAL A 221 11.80 -11.20 0.40
N GLY A 222 12.79 -11.32 -0.46
CA GLY A 222 12.98 -12.50 -1.29
C GLY A 222 14.41 -12.98 -1.23
N PHE A 223 14.59 -14.27 -1.45
CA PHE A 223 15.87 -14.95 -1.42
C PHE A 223 15.93 -15.96 -2.56
N GLY A 224 17.04 -15.93 -3.28
CA GLY A 224 17.31 -16.85 -4.37
C GLY A 224 18.75 -17.33 -4.31
N VAL A 225 18.96 -18.56 -4.77
CA VAL A 225 20.27 -19.18 -4.88
C VAL A 225 20.34 -19.93 -6.18
N ASP A 226 21.44 -19.77 -6.91
CA ASP A 226 21.69 -20.56 -8.11
C ASP A 226 23.18 -20.96 -8.18
N THR A 227 23.46 -22.06 -8.88
CA THR A 227 24.80 -22.62 -9.03
C THR A 227 25.00 -23.21 -10.42
N HIS A 228 26.02 -22.72 -11.12
CA HIS A 228 26.42 -23.24 -12.42
C HIS A 228 27.81 -23.86 -12.36
N ALA A 229 28.01 -24.94 -13.13
CA ALA A 229 29.30 -25.56 -13.31
C ALA A 229 30.12 -24.83 -14.40
N PHE A 230 31.44 -24.78 -14.24
CA PHE A 230 32.36 -24.42 -15.31
C PHE A 230 32.57 -25.60 -16.26
N GLY A 231 32.83 -25.31 -17.54
CA GLY A 231 33.21 -26.36 -18.51
C GLY A 231 32.72 -26.14 -19.93
N LYS A 232 32.03 -25.04 -20.23
CA LYS A 232 31.65 -24.69 -21.59
C LYS A 232 32.88 -24.17 -22.36
N GLU A 233 33.06 -24.63 -23.60
CA GLU A 233 34.14 -24.16 -24.49
C GLU A 233 33.90 -22.69 -24.91
N GLN A 234 34.30 -21.78 -24.03
CA GLN A 234 34.03 -20.35 -24.13
C GLN A 234 35.02 -19.61 -23.24
N ASN A 235 35.54 -18.47 -23.68
CA ASN A 235 36.60 -17.71 -22.98
C ASN A 235 36.04 -16.56 -22.10
N TYR A 236 34.75 -16.63 -21.75
CA TYR A 236 34.10 -15.67 -20.87
C TYR A 236 32.93 -16.30 -20.12
N ILE A 237 32.57 -15.69 -19.00
CA ILE A 237 31.31 -15.90 -18.29
C ILE A 237 30.48 -14.62 -18.32
N THR A 238 29.16 -14.74 -18.21
CA THR A 238 28.27 -13.59 -18.04
C THR A 238 27.79 -13.56 -16.60
N LEU A 239 27.90 -12.41 -15.93
CA LEU A 239 27.32 -12.17 -14.61
C LEU A 239 26.68 -10.78 -14.58
N CYS A 240 25.44 -10.68 -14.12
CA CYS A 240 24.69 -9.42 -14.07
C CYS A 240 24.64 -8.68 -15.43
N GLY A 241 24.59 -9.44 -16.52
CA GLY A 241 24.63 -9.00 -17.91
C GLY A 241 26.01 -8.53 -18.39
N VAL A 242 27.08 -8.71 -17.61
CA VAL A 242 28.45 -8.28 -17.96
C VAL A 242 29.28 -9.50 -18.35
N GLN A 243 29.92 -9.44 -19.52
CA GLN A 243 30.87 -10.47 -19.96
C GLN A 243 32.23 -10.28 -19.29
N ILE A 244 32.75 -11.36 -18.72
CA ILE A 244 33.97 -11.38 -17.92
C ILE A 244 34.90 -12.44 -18.49
N PRO A 245 36.13 -12.08 -18.91
CA PRO A 245 37.13 -13.03 -19.34
C PRO A 245 37.34 -14.15 -18.32
N SER A 246 37.28 -15.39 -18.79
CA SER A 246 37.40 -16.61 -18.00
C SER A 246 38.10 -17.69 -18.82
N GLU A 247 38.70 -18.67 -18.15
CA GLU A 247 39.34 -19.82 -18.82
C GLU A 247 38.31 -20.76 -19.47
N SER A 248 37.10 -20.80 -18.92
CA SER A 248 35.96 -21.55 -19.44
C SER A 248 34.66 -20.80 -19.15
N GLY A 249 33.61 -21.13 -19.92
CA GLY A 249 32.27 -20.63 -19.70
C GLY A 249 31.48 -21.47 -18.70
N LEU A 250 30.31 -20.95 -18.32
CA LEU A 250 29.35 -21.65 -17.47
C LEU A 250 28.47 -22.58 -18.31
N ILE A 251 28.20 -23.77 -17.79
CA ILE A 251 27.28 -24.75 -18.38
C ILE A 251 25.86 -24.33 -17.98
N ALA A 252 25.05 -23.95 -18.97
CA ALA A 252 23.64 -23.58 -18.80
C ALA A 252 22.90 -23.69 -20.14
N HIS A 253 21.57 -23.75 -20.08
CA HIS A 253 20.69 -23.73 -21.25
C HIS A 253 20.54 -22.31 -21.86
N SER A 254 20.66 -21.27 -21.05
CA SER A 254 20.64 -19.84 -21.43
C SER A 254 22.06 -19.28 -21.68
N ASP A 255 22.23 -17.96 -21.61
CA ASP A 255 23.54 -17.28 -21.61
C ASP A 255 24.43 -17.58 -20.39
N GLY A 256 23.89 -18.30 -19.39
CA GLY A 256 24.61 -18.81 -18.22
C GLY A 256 24.77 -17.82 -17.08
N ASP A 257 24.03 -16.71 -17.07
CA ASP A 257 24.10 -15.69 -16.02
C ASP A 257 23.45 -16.13 -14.69
N VAL A 258 24.20 -16.94 -13.94
CA VAL A 258 23.82 -17.47 -12.62
C VAL A 258 23.45 -16.37 -11.62
N ALA A 259 23.99 -15.15 -11.76
CA ALA A 259 23.67 -14.06 -10.84
C ALA A 259 22.28 -13.47 -11.11
N VAL A 260 21.91 -13.33 -12.39
CA VAL A 260 20.57 -12.90 -12.79
C VAL A 260 19.55 -13.98 -12.49
N HIS A 261 19.88 -15.26 -12.67
CA HIS A 261 19.00 -16.38 -12.28
C HIS A 261 18.66 -16.37 -10.78
N ALA A 262 19.67 -16.30 -9.90
CA ALA A 262 19.45 -16.20 -8.46
C ALA A 262 18.62 -14.96 -8.09
N LEU A 263 18.85 -13.83 -8.77
CA LEU A 263 18.07 -12.60 -8.57
C LEU A 263 16.61 -12.76 -8.99
N MET A 264 16.34 -13.40 -10.14
CA MET A 264 14.97 -13.69 -10.59
C MET A 264 14.23 -14.56 -9.59
N ASP A 265 14.86 -15.62 -9.06
CA ASP A 265 14.27 -16.46 -8.02
C ASP A 265 13.99 -15.66 -6.73
N ALA A 266 14.90 -14.78 -6.32
CA ALA A 266 14.65 -13.90 -5.17
C ALA A 266 13.44 -12.98 -5.39
N LEU A 267 13.31 -12.38 -6.58
CA LEU A 267 12.15 -11.55 -6.92
C LEU A 267 10.84 -12.34 -6.89
N LEU A 268 10.82 -13.52 -7.52
CA LEU A 268 9.64 -14.38 -7.58
C LEU A 268 9.26 -14.90 -6.19
N SER A 269 10.23 -15.29 -5.38
CA SER A 269 10.00 -15.77 -4.01
C SER A 269 9.41 -14.67 -3.12
N ALA A 270 9.82 -13.41 -3.29
CA ALA A 270 9.32 -12.29 -2.50
C ALA A 270 7.80 -12.11 -2.64
N VAL A 271 7.23 -12.48 -3.80
CA VAL A 271 5.78 -12.37 -4.07
C VAL A 271 5.06 -13.72 -4.06
N GLY A 272 5.73 -14.80 -3.63
CA GLY A 272 5.15 -16.14 -3.54
C GLY A 272 4.84 -16.78 -4.90
N LEU A 273 5.55 -16.39 -5.96
CA LEU A 273 5.48 -17.04 -7.26
C LEU A 273 6.43 -18.26 -7.30
N ARG A 274 6.28 -19.10 -8.33
CA ARG A 274 7.16 -20.25 -8.56
C ARG A 274 8.54 -19.79 -9.05
N ASP A 275 9.52 -20.67 -9.02
CA ASP A 275 10.89 -20.41 -9.46
C ASP A 275 11.01 -20.18 -10.99
N ILE A 276 12.21 -19.78 -11.43
CA ILE A 276 12.51 -19.56 -12.84
C ILE A 276 12.35 -20.82 -13.70
N GLY A 277 12.53 -22.02 -13.15
CA GLY A 277 12.37 -23.28 -13.90
C GLY A 277 10.93 -23.53 -14.34
N TYR A 278 9.96 -23.03 -13.56
CA TYR A 278 8.55 -23.03 -13.96
C TYR A 278 8.24 -22.04 -15.08
N TYR A 279 8.82 -20.84 -15.05
CA TYR A 279 8.52 -19.79 -16.03
C TYR A 279 9.33 -19.91 -17.32
N PHE A 280 10.56 -20.40 -17.21
CA PHE A 280 11.54 -20.51 -18.29
C PHE A 280 12.17 -21.92 -18.29
N PRO A 281 11.37 -22.97 -18.59
CA PRO A 281 11.84 -24.35 -18.53
C PRO A 281 12.95 -24.60 -19.56
N ASP A 282 13.97 -25.35 -19.13
CA ASP A 282 15.15 -25.74 -19.92
C ASP A 282 14.84 -26.69 -21.08
N THR A 283 13.66 -27.32 -21.05
CA THR A 283 13.11 -28.20 -22.11
C THR A 283 12.47 -27.44 -23.27
N ASP A 284 12.18 -26.14 -23.10
CA ASP A 284 11.60 -25.31 -24.16
C ASP A 284 12.71 -24.66 -24.99
N GLU A 285 12.82 -25.07 -26.26
CA GLU A 285 13.81 -24.54 -27.20
C GLU A 285 13.71 -23.01 -27.39
N LYS A 286 12.58 -22.38 -27.05
CA LYS A 286 12.42 -20.91 -27.06
C LYS A 286 13.46 -20.20 -26.18
N TYR A 287 13.87 -20.79 -25.06
CA TYR A 287 14.77 -20.15 -24.09
C TYR A 287 16.25 -20.52 -24.29
N LYS A 288 16.55 -21.34 -25.28
CA LYS A 288 17.92 -21.76 -25.58
C LYS A 288 18.76 -20.56 -26.03
N GLY A 289 19.80 -20.25 -25.28
CA GLY A 289 20.64 -19.08 -25.53
C GLY A 289 19.93 -17.74 -25.32
N ALA A 290 18.83 -17.71 -24.57
CA ALA A 290 18.16 -16.46 -24.19
C ALA A 290 19.08 -15.57 -23.34
N ASP A 291 18.91 -14.25 -23.53
CA ASP A 291 19.56 -13.22 -22.71
C ASP A 291 18.87 -13.13 -21.35
N SER A 292 19.60 -13.41 -20.27
CA SER A 292 19.04 -13.46 -18.92
C SER A 292 18.51 -12.10 -18.46
N ILE A 293 19.04 -10.98 -18.98
CA ILE A 293 18.52 -9.64 -18.71
C ILE A 293 17.13 -9.44 -19.31
N SER A 294 16.86 -10.00 -20.48
CA SER A 294 15.54 -9.99 -21.09
C SER A 294 14.54 -10.81 -20.26
N LEU A 295 14.94 -11.98 -19.75
CA LEU A 295 14.13 -12.78 -18.83
C LEU A 295 13.86 -12.06 -17.50
N LEU A 296 14.87 -11.35 -16.97
CA LEU A 296 14.72 -10.51 -15.78
C LEU A 296 13.67 -9.39 -15.98
N ASN A 297 13.60 -8.81 -17.18
CA ASN A 297 12.55 -7.83 -17.50
C ASN A 297 11.15 -8.48 -17.49
N GLU A 298 11.01 -9.72 -17.98
CA GLU A 298 9.73 -10.44 -17.88
C GLU A 298 9.34 -10.72 -16.43
N VAL A 299 10.30 -11.10 -15.57
CA VAL A 299 10.07 -11.25 -14.13
C VAL A 299 9.67 -9.93 -13.48
N MET A 300 10.35 -8.82 -13.81
CA MET A 300 9.99 -7.49 -13.32
C MET A 300 8.54 -7.11 -13.68
N GLY A 301 8.07 -7.46 -14.88
CA GLY A 301 6.66 -7.29 -15.26
C GLY A 301 5.70 -8.03 -14.32
N LYS A 302 6.04 -9.26 -13.92
CA LYS A 302 5.25 -10.02 -12.94
C LYS A 302 5.27 -9.39 -11.54
N ILE A 303 6.37 -8.79 -11.14
CA ILE A 303 6.48 -8.06 -9.85
C ILE A 303 5.59 -6.81 -9.89
N GLU A 304 5.61 -6.06 -11.00
CA GLU A 304 4.77 -4.88 -11.22
C GLU A 304 3.27 -5.27 -11.25
N GLU A 305 2.89 -6.39 -11.89
CA GLU A 305 1.53 -6.93 -11.87
C GLU A 305 1.04 -7.29 -10.45
N LYS A 306 1.96 -7.64 -9.55
CA LYS A 306 1.66 -7.87 -8.13
C LYS A 306 1.60 -6.58 -7.30
N GLY A 307 1.81 -5.41 -7.91
CA GLY A 307 1.78 -4.10 -7.25
C GLY A 307 3.02 -3.79 -6.43
N TYR A 308 4.18 -4.36 -6.78
CA TYR A 308 5.44 -4.13 -6.09
C TYR A 308 6.47 -3.48 -6.99
N ALA A 309 7.37 -2.72 -6.38
CA ALA A 309 8.60 -2.23 -6.99
C ALA A 309 9.82 -2.70 -6.20
N VAL A 310 10.98 -2.76 -6.85
CA VAL A 310 12.24 -3.10 -6.17
C VAL A 310 12.69 -1.92 -5.31
N GLY A 311 12.96 -2.18 -4.04
CA GLY A 311 13.58 -1.25 -3.11
C GLY A 311 15.10 -1.30 -3.20
N ASN A 312 15.69 -2.47 -2.95
CA ASN A 312 17.11 -2.72 -3.09
C ASN A 312 17.38 -4.22 -3.35
N VAL A 313 18.58 -4.51 -3.84
CA VAL A 313 19.06 -5.88 -4.05
C VAL A 313 20.46 -6.05 -3.43
N SER A 314 20.76 -7.26 -2.96
CA SER A 314 22.07 -7.64 -2.44
C SER A 314 22.46 -9.01 -2.98
N ILE A 315 23.53 -9.06 -3.77
CA ILE A 315 24.02 -10.26 -4.44
C ILE A 315 25.40 -10.61 -3.87
N ALA A 316 25.56 -11.85 -3.40
CA ALA A 316 26.84 -12.39 -2.96
C ALA A 316 27.27 -13.50 -3.92
N ILE A 317 28.41 -13.30 -4.58
CA ILE A 317 28.96 -14.21 -5.57
C ILE A 317 30.13 -14.97 -4.94
N GLN A 318 30.05 -16.30 -4.91
CA GLN A 318 31.12 -17.18 -4.49
C GLN A 318 31.79 -17.81 -5.71
N ALA A 319 33.02 -17.39 -6.00
CA ALA A 319 33.82 -17.86 -7.13
C ALA A 319 35.32 -17.80 -6.82
N GLU A 320 36.05 -18.89 -7.05
CA GLU A 320 37.51 -18.89 -6.89
C GLU A 320 38.20 -18.06 -7.99
N LYS A 321 37.65 -18.11 -9.21
CA LYS A 321 38.06 -17.33 -10.38
C LYS A 321 36.87 -17.14 -11.33
N PRO A 322 36.84 -16.11 -12.18
CA PRO A 322 37.80 -15.00 -12.30
C PRO A 322 37.63 -13.93 -11.21
N ARG A 323 38.61 -13.02 -11.07
CA ARG A 323 38.50 -11.87 -10.13
C ARG A 323 37.44 -10.87 -10.61
N LEU A 324 36.41 -10.66 -9.80
CA LEU A 324 35.22 -9.87 -10.18
C LEU A 324 35.29 -8.38 -9.82
N ALA A 325 36.20 -7.96 -8.92
CA ALA A 325 36.22 -6.61 -8.33
C ALA A 325 36.15 -5.46 -9.36
N LYS A 326 36.90 -5.56 -10.48
CA LYS A 326 36.91 -4.52 -11.52
C LYS A 326 35.63 -4.44 -12.37
N TYR A 327 34.79 -5.47 -12.33
CA TYR A 327 33.56 -5.54 -13.12
C TYR A 327 32.31 -5.18 -12.31
N ILE A 328 32.39 -5.23 -10.97
CA ILE A 328 31.27 -4.92 -10.06
C ILE A 328 30.59 -3.57 -10.38
N PRO A 329 31.30 -2.45 -10.65
CA PRO A 329 30.63 -1.20 -11.00
C PRO A 329 29.75 -1.31 -12.26
N GLN A 330 30.21 -2.04 -13.28
CA GLN A 330 29.45 -2.25 -14.52
C GLN A 330 28.23 -3.13 -14.27
N MET A 331 28.37 -4.17 -13.45
CA MET A 331 27.26 -5.04 -13.04
C MET A 331 26.17 -4.25 -12.30
N LYS A 332 26.59 -3.39 -11.36
CA LYS A 332 25.68 -2.53 -10.61
C LYS A 332 24.90 -1.58 -11.52
N SER A 333 25.59 -0.92 -12.44
CA SER A 333 24.98 0.00 -13.42
C SER A 333 23.98 -0.71 -14.34
N LYS A 334 24.30 -1.94 -14.78
CA LYS A 334 23.40 -2.72 -15.65
C LYS A 334 22.15 -3.19 -14.90
N LEU A 335 22.31 -3.73 -13.69
CA LEU A 335 21.17 -4.15 -12.88
C LEU A 335 20.30 -2.97 -12.43
N SER A 336 20.89 -1.85 -12.00
CA SER A 336 20.13 -0.68 -11.54
C SER A 336 19.20 -0.14 -12.62
N SER A 337 19.67 -0.15 -13.88
CA SER A 337 18.89 0.24 -15.05
C SER A 337 17.69 -0.68 -15.29
N VAL A 338 17.90 -2.00 -15.24
CA VAL A 338 16.84 -3.02 -15.48
C VAL A 338 15.82 -3.02 -14.34
N LEU A 339 16.29 -2.92 -13.10
CA LEU A 339 15.47 -2.93 -11.89
C LEU A 339 14.80 -1.57 -11.61
N LYS A 340 15.12 -0.52 -12.38
CA LYS A 340 14.62 0.85 -12.22
C LYS A 340 14.89 1.43 -10.82
N ILE A 341 16.08 1.14 -10.27
CA ILE A 341 16.53 1.62 -8.96
C ILE A 341 17.84 2.41 -9.09
N LYS A 342 18.21 3.15 -8.05
CA LYS A 342 19.51 3.81 -8.02
C LYS A 342 20.62 2.79 -7.84
N GLU A 343 21.80 3.08 -8.38
CA GLU A 343 22.97 2.19 -8.27
C GLU A 343 23.42 1.95 -6.82
N GLU A 344 23.20 2.91 -5.92
CA GLU A 344 23.43 2.77 -4.48
C GLU A 344 22.55 1.69 -3.82
N SER A 345 21.42 1.36 -4.43
CA SER A 345 20.50 0.31 -3.99
C SER A 345 20.85 -1.08 -4.55
N VAL A 346 21.96 -1.22 -5.28
CA VAL A 346 22.48 -2.50 -5.77
C VAL A 346 23.77 -2.85 -5.01
N GLY A 347 23.68 -3.82 -4.11
CA GLY A 347 24.84 -4.42 -3.44
C GLY A 347 25.34 -5.64 -4.20
N ILE A 348 26.64 -5.69 -4.51
CA ILE A 348 27.29 -6.88 -5.07
C ILE A 348 28.59 -7.12 -4.31
N THR A 349 28.74 -8.29 -3.71
CA THR A 349 29.98 -8.77 -3.10
C THR A 349 30.48 -9.99 -3.83
N ALA A 350 31.79 -10.18 -3.84
CA ALA A 350 32.44 -11.35 -4.42
C ALA A 350 33.47 -11.90 -3.42
N GLY A 351 33.43 -13.21 -3.18
CA GLY A 351 34.35 -13.91 -2.30
C GLY A 351 34.82 -15.22 -2.90
N THR A 352 36.03 -15.62 -2.55
CA THR A 352 36.55 -16.98 -2.75
C THR A 352 35.92 -17.93 -1.73
N ASN A 353 36.06 -19.24 -1.95
CA ASN A 353 35.67 -20.24 -0.95
C ASN A 353 36.90 -20.90 -0.33
N GLU A 354 38.01 -20.16 -0.24
CA GLU A 354 39.29 -20.59 0.36
C GLU A 354 39.79 -21.95 -0.16
N LYS A 355 39.61 -22.23 -1.45
CA LYS A 355 39.94 -23.52 -2.08
C LYS A 355 39.20 -24.73 -1.50
N LEU A 356 38.08 -24.51 -0.81
CA LEU A 356 37.23 -25.55 -0.25
C LEU A 356 36.03 -25.84 -1.16
N GLY A 357 35.69 -27.12 -1.30
CA GLY A 357 34.52 -27.59 -2.06
C GLY A 357 34.57 -27.26 -3.55
N TYR A 358 33.48 -27.52 -4.27
CA TYR A 358 33.43 -27.35 -5.73
C TYR A 358 33.68 -25.91 -6.19
N VAL A 359 33.28 -24.91 -5.39
CA VAL A 359 33.60 -23.50 -5.67
C VAL A 359 35.10 -23.26 -5.56
N GLY A 360 35.72 -23.67 -4.45
CA GLY A 360 37.15 -23.46 -4.21
C GLY A 360 38.05 -24.29 -5.12
N GLU A 361 37.57 -25.44 -5.59
CA GLU A 361 38.22 -26.24 -6.63
C GLU A 361 38.08 -25.64 -8.04
N GLY A 362 37.34 -24.54 -8.19
CA GLY A 362 37.09 -23.87 -9.48
C GLY A 362 36.19 -24.66 -10.42
N LYS A 363 35.38 -25.60 -9.91
CA LYS A 363 34.44 -26.42 -10.68
C LYS A 363 33.10 -25.74 -10.92
N GLY A 364 32.74 -24.77 -10.08
CA GLY A 364 31.49 -24.03 -10.21
C GLY A 364 31.52 -22.67 -9.53
N ILE A 365 30.41 -21.96 -9.70
CA ILE A 365 30.12 -20.66 -9.11
C ILE A 365 28.74 -20.72 -8.46
N THR A 366 28.62 -20.15 -7.26
CA THR A 366 27.34 -20.07 -6.55
C THR A 366 27.00 -18.62 -6.27
N VAL A 367 25.75 -18.24 -6.49
CA VAL A 367 25.27 -16.88 -6.23
C VAL A 367 24.08 -16.92 -5.29
N TYR A 368 24.11 -16.03 -4.30
CA TYR A 368 23.01 -15.77 -3.39
C TYR A 368 22.47 -14.38 -3.66
N ALA A 369 21.17 -14.23 -3.83
CA ALA A 369 20.52 -12.95 -4.03
C ALA A 369 19.45 -12.71 -2.96
N ASN A 370 19.43 -11.51 -2.41
CA ASN A 370 18.37 -11.02 -1.54
C ASN A 370 17.74 -9.78 -2.16
N VAL A 371 16.43 -9.64 -2.05
CA VAL A 371 15.69 -8.48 -2.53
C VAL A 371 14.75 -7.95 -1.47
N LEU A 372 14.54 -6.63 -1.49
CA LEU A 372 13.47 -5.96 -0.76
C LEU A 372 12.52 -5.35 -1.79
N LEU A 373 11.25 -5.71 -1.75
CA LEU A 373 10.18 -5.10 -2.53
C LEU A 373 9.38 -4.12 -1.66
N LYS A 374 8.79 -3.10 -2.28
CA LYS A 374 8.00 -2.04 -1.63
C LYS A 374 6.81 -1.61 -2.47
#